data_AF-A0A6A3ZF76-F1
#
_entry.id   AF-A0A6A3ZF76-F1
#
_cell.length_a   1.000
_cell.length_b   1.000
_cell.length_c   1.000
_cell.angle_alpha   90.00
_cell.angle_beta   90.00
_cell.angle_gamma   90.00
#
_symmetry.space_group_name_H-M   'P 1'
#
loop_
_entity.id
_entity.type
_entity.pdbx_description
1 polymer ?
#
loop_
_entity_poly.entity_id
_entity_poly.type
_entity_poly.pdbx_seq_one_letter_code
_entity_poly.pdbx_strand_id
1 'polypeptide(L)'
;MTSAKTTKRFFRSSEKTLNVLISRWMISQGMPYTACASESFHDAIRAATGNLRFPMLSRDKHDRLLNGQFQLFCDLVGELLASEFQKACQLKFLNLIRDIWTSCAKNSIIGASVAFIGILWRFCFIAKLAFVKNESHNAHLVAKVIECGIETKYDIDVCAMTRFTMSDTTPSAKNVADHLDTEQEDCSMHLLNLCIGYGIGLKDNIQTVTVWNDSTNSWDKVVTTVTSGGSFDEGGDVIQKLHNLNNYFKSPKQRNALRKIQEALSYPELDPMTDKTVRVAYTCKVIRRSVVSYSAYKAYFQSTKISSSVWASLTAKDWMLAVEMEAVTNFVANLALVETQFENLVSSYMVVFQRLAENKLKSFKFEAMAIETHRSRDANEGSHRRVVRTQEQLSQDGKTCLREDAASVAYPLPQCDEGGYGVRTTRPSYEVQRQNDCGRWRYTT
;
A
#
# COMPACT_ATOMS: atom_id res chain seq x y z
N MET A 1 27.37 64.46 -20.32
CA MET A 1 27.67 63.02 -20.40
C MET A 1 27.56 62.43 -19.01
N THR A 2 26.45 61.75 -18.75
CA THR A 2 26.06 61.20 -17.46
C THR A 2 26.84 59.92 -17.16
N SER A 3 27.53 59.92 -16.01
CA SER A 3 28.21 58.77 -15.43
C SER A 3 27.26 57.58 -15.32
N ALA A 4 27.62 56.47 -15.98
CA ALA A 4 26.93 55.20 -15.85
C ALA A 4 27.05 54.72 -14.39
N LYS A 5 25.94 54.76 -13.65
CA LYS A 5 25.86 54.20 -12.30
C LYS A 5 26.23 52.73 -12.36
N THR A 6 27.38 52.38 -11.80
CA THR A 6 27.80 51.01 -11.54
C THR A 6 26.75 50.37 -10.62
N THR A 7 26.01 49.40 -11.15
CA THR A 7 25.03 48.62 -10.40
C THR A 7 25.75 47.96 -9.22
N LYS A 8 25.53 48.46 -8.00
CA LYS A 8 26.09 47.84 -6.78
C LYS A 8 25.61 46.39 -6.73
N ARG A 9 26.56 45.46 -6.80
CA ARG A 9 26.33 44.01 -6.63
C ARG A 9 25.75 43.77 -5.24
N PHE A 10 24.49 43.35 -5.16
CA PHE A 10 23.84 43.07 -3.88
C PHE A 10 24.23 41.72 -3.26
N PHE A 11 24.82 40.80 -4.03
CA PHE A 11 25.31 39.53 -3.50
C PHE A 11 26.69 39.20 -4.06
N ARG A 12 27.68 39.09 -3.18
CA ARG A 12 29.00 38.50 -3.49
C ARG A 12 29.16 37.17 -2.76
N SER A 13 28.08 36.37 -2.72
CA SER A 13 28.13 35.01 -2.18
C SER A 13 29.10 34.19 -3.02
N SER A 14 30.06 33.52 -2.37
CA SER A 14 30.99 32.65 -3.07
C SER A 14 30.24 31.51 -3.77
N GLU A 15 30.84 30.95 -4.82
CA GLU A 15 30.30 29.76 -5.49
C GLU A 15 30.04 28.62 -4.49
N LYS A 16 30.96 28.43 -3.54
CA LYS A 16 30.84 27.44 -2.47
C LYS A 16 29.62 27.72 -1.59
N THR A 17 29.42 28.96 -1.18
CA THR A 17 28.29 29.37 -0.35
C THR A 17 26.96 29.13 -1.06
N LEU A 18 26.84 29.56 -2.33
CA LEU A 18 25.60 29.43 -3.07
C LEU A 18 25.25 27.97 -3.34
N ASN A 19 26.24 27.15 -3.71
CA ASN A 19 26.06 25.71 -3.92
C ASN A 19 25.59 24.99 -2.64
N VAL A 20 26.13 25.35 -1.47
CA VAL A 20 25.66 24.82 -0.18
C VAL A 20 24.22 25.27 0.11
N LEU A 21 23.87 26.52 -0.16
CA LEU A 21 22.52 27.04 0.05
C LEU A 21 21.49 26.36 -0.87
N ILE A 22 21.81 26.16 -2.15
CA ILE A 22 20.95 25.44 -3.10
C ILE A 22 20.75 23.99 -2.63
N SER A 23 21.83 23.31 -2.23
CA SER A 23 21.75 21.95 -1.70
C SER A 23 20.89 21.89 -0.44
N ARG A 24 21.10 22.81 0.51
CA ARG A 24 20.33 22.88 1.76
C ARG A 24 18.86 23.17 1.51
N TRP A 25 18.56 24.05 0.57
CA TRP A 25 17.19 24.33 0.13
C TRP A 25 16.53 23.07 -0.41
N MET A 26 17.18 22.34 -1.33
CA MET A 26 16.66 21.08 -1.87
C MET A 26 16.41 20.04 -0.78
N ILE A 27 17.36 19.84 0.13
CA ILE A 27 17.23 18.90 1.26
C ILE A 27 16.05 19.29 2.16
N SER A 28 15.96 20.56 2.55
CA SER A 28 14.92 21.04 3.47
C SER A 28 13.50 20.98 2.90
N GLN A 29 13.37 21.00 1.57
CA GLN A 29 12.09 20.96 0.87
C GLN A 29 11.80 19.59 0.26
N GLY A 30 12.67 18.59 0.45
CA GLY A 30 12.52 17.26 -0.15
C GLY A 30 12.53 17.27 -1.69
N MET A 31 13.23 18.21 -2.32
CA MET A 31 13.25 18.33 -3.78
C MET A 31 14.33 17.46 -4.42
N PRO A 32 14.06 16.86 -5.61
CA PRO A 32 15.07 16.14 -6.35
C PRO A 32 16.12 17.08 -6.95
N TYR A 33 17.33 16.57 -7.18
CA TYR A 33 18.41 17.31 -7.84
C TYR A 33 17.98 17.93 -9.19
N THR A 34 17.05 17.29 -9.91
CA THR A 34 16.53 17.80 -11.19
C THR A 34 15.87 19.17 -11.08
N ALA A 35 15.44 19.59 -9.88
CA ALA A 35 14.90 20.94 -9.65
C ALA A 35 15.92 22.04 -9.96
N CYS A 36 17.20 21.81 -9.67
CA CYS A 36 18.27 22.78 -9.93
C CYS A 36 19.01 22.55 -11.25
N ALA A 37 18.67 21.49 -12.00
CA ALA A 37 19.31 21.14 -13.26
C ALA A 37 18.64 21.77 -14.51
N SER A 38 17.53 22.49 -14.33
CA SER A 38 16.80 23.11 -15.44
C SER A 38 17.50 24.38 -15.95
N GLU A 39 17.37 24.65 -17.25
CA GLU A 39 17.92 25.87 -17.86
C GLU A 39 17.34 27.14 -17.23
N SER A 40 16.03 27.15 -16.94
CA SER A 40 15.38 28.30 -16.29
C SER A 40 15.95 28.59 -14.91
N PHE A 41 16.28 27.56 -14.13
CA PHE A 41 16.96 27.74 -12.84
C PHE A 41 18.38 28.28 -13.04
N HIS A 42 19.13 27.74 -14.01
CA HIS A 42 20.46 28.24 -14.34
C HIS A 42 20.45 29.72 -14.73
N ASP A 43 19.46 30.16 -15.53
CA ASP A 43 19.32 31.56 -15.93
C ASP A 43 19.00 32.46 -14.74
N ALA A 44 18.13 32.03 -13.83
CA ALA A 44 17.86 32.76 -12.59
C ALA A 44 19.12 32.94 -11.75
N ILE A 45 19.95 31.89 -11.60
CA ILE A 45 21.21 31.97 -10.85
C ILE A 45 22.24 32.84 -11.59
N ARG A 46 22.37 32.72 -12.91
CA ARG A 46 23.27 33.58 -13.73
C ARG A 46 22.88 35.05 -13.61
N ALA A 47 21.60 35.35 -13.66
CA ALA A 47 21.07 36.70 -13.48
C ALA A 47 21.33 37.23 -12.05
N ALA A 48 21.04 36.41 -11.03
CA ALA A 48 21.24 36.79 -9.62
C ALA A 48 22.72 37.00 -9.26
N THR A 49 23.63 36.23 -9.87
CA THR A 49 25.08 36.32 -9.62
C THR A 49 25.79 37.32 -10.55
N GLY A 50 25.15 37.69 -11.67
CA GLY A 50 25.79 38.46 -12.74
C GLY A 50 26.95 37.72 -13.41
N ASN A 51 26.99 36.39 -13.33
CA ASN A 51 28.03 35.55 -13.94
C ASN A 51 27.38 34.53 -14.89
N LEU A 52 27.49 34.76 -16.20
CA LEU A 52 26.96 33.88 -17.24
C LEU A 52 27.59 32.49 -17.24
N ARG A 53 28.81 32.35 -16.69
CA ARG A 53 29.54 31.09 -16.56
C ARG A 53 29.57 30.59 -15.12
N PHE A 54 28.61 30.98 -14.28
CA PHE A 54 28.54 30.49 -12.91
C PHE A 54 28.47 28.95 -12.91
N PRO A 55 29.40 28.25 -12.26
CA PRO A 55 29.39 26.79 -12.21
C PRO A 55 28.30 26.33 -11.23
N MET A 56 27.28 25.68 -11.78
CA MET A 56 26.13 25.20 -11.02
C MET A 56 26.52 24.02 -10.11
N LEU A 57 25.70 23.80 -9.08
CA LEU A 57 25.84 22.65 -8.20
C LEU A 57 25.79 21.36 -9.02
N SER A 58 26.90 20.61 -9.04
CA SER A 58 26.92 19.29 -9.66
C SER A 58 26.21 18.25 -8.80
N ARG A 59 25.73 17.18 -9.43
CA ARG A 59 25.10 16.05 -8.74
C ARG A 59 26.03 15.47 -7.68
N ASP A 60 27.28 15.15 -8.03
CA ASP A 60 28.24 14.57 -7.09
C ASP A 60 28.48 15.44 -5.85
N LYS A 61 28.49 16.77 -6.02
CA LYS A 61 28.66 17.72 -4.92
C LYS A 61 27.41 17.79 -4.05
N HIS A 62 26.22 17.74 -4.66
CA HIS A 62 24.97 17.63 -3.93
C HIS A 62 24.89 16.32 -3.13
N ASP A 63 25.23 15.19 -3.75
CA ASP A 63 25.18 13.88 -3.11
C ASP A 63 26.14 13.80 -1.91
N ARG A 64 27.35 14.37 -2.02
CA ARG A 64 28.27 14.49 -0.87
C ARG A 64 27.69 15.33 0.27
N LEU A 65 27.05 16.45 -0.04
CA LEU A 65 26.42 17.31 0.98
C LEU A 65 25.21 16.62 1.63
N LEU A 66 24.39 15.94 0.83
CA LEU A 66 23.27 15.14 1.28
C LEU A 66 23.74 14.01 2.20
N ASN A 67 24.75 13.25 1.79
CA ASN A 67 25.32 12.17 2.60
C ASN A 67 25.91 12.68 3.92
N GLY A 68 26.58 13.83 3.91
CA GLY A 68 27.08 14.45 5.15
C GLY A 68 25.96 14.88 6.10
N GLN A 69 24.87 15.46 5.59
CA GLN A 69 23.69 15.79 6.39
C GLN A 69 22.97 14.54 6.88
N PHE A 70 22.89 13.50 6.05
CA PHE A 70 22.28 12.22 6.42
C PHE A 70 23.08 11.50 7.51
N GLN A 71 24.41 11.53 7.44
CA GLN A 71 25.26 10.98 8.51
C GLN A 71 25.05 11.73 9.83
N LEU A 72 25.05 13.07 9.80
CA LEU A 72 24.75 13.87 10.99
C LEU A 72 23.36 13.53 11.57
N PHE A 73 22.36 13.35 10.70
CA PHE A 73 21.04 12.88 11.12
C PHE A 73 21.10 11.50 11.79
N CYS A 74 21.86 10.56 11.21
CA CYS A 74 22.07 9.24 11.78
C CYS A 74 22.71 9.31 13.17
N ASP A 75 23.78 10.08 13.33
CA ASP A 75 24.48 10.25 14.60
C ASP A 75 23.55 10.84 15.68
N LEU A 76 22.85 11.93 15.36
CA LEU A 76 21.89 12.58 16.29
C LEU A 76 20.74 11.66 16.69
N VAL A 77 20.27 10.83 15.76
CA VAL A 77 19.20 9.88 16.02
C VAL A 77 19.70 8.71 16.89
N GLY A 78 20.94 8.26 16.70
CA GLY A 78 21.59 7.27 17.57
C GLY A 78 21.69 7.79 19.00
N GLU A 79 22.24 9.00 19.17
CA GLU A 79 22.34 9.69 20.47
C GLU A 79 20.97 9.88 21.14
N LEU A 80 19.96 10.31 20.38
CA LEU A 80 18.60 10.47 20.87
C LEU A 80 18.07 9.15 21.44
N LEU A 81 18.14 8.06 20.68
CA LEU A 81 17.59 6.78 21.11
C LEU A 81 18.37 6.17 22.28
N ALA A 82 19.69 6.28 22.28
CA ALA A 82 20.50 5.86 23.43
C ALA A 82 20.12 6.64 24.69
N SER A 83 19.93 7.96 24.58
CA SER A 83 19.48 8.80 25.71
C SER A 83 18.10 8.41 26.22
N GLU A 84 17.14 8.21 25.31
CA GLU A 84 15.78 7.77 25.67
C GLU A 84 15.77 6.37 26.28
N PHE A 85 16.60 5.45 25.79
CA PHE A 85 16.73 4.12 26.37
C PHE A 85 17.25 4.15 27.81
N GLN A 86 18.23 5.01 28.11
CA GLN A 86 18.69 5.20 29.50
C GLN A 86 17.59 5.81 30.38
N LYS A 87 16.84 6.79 29.87
CA LYS A 87 15.71 7.41 30.60
C LYS A 87 14.55 6.44 30.82
N ALA A 88 14.36 5.49 29.90
CA ALA A 88 13.42 4.37 30.04
C ALA A 88 13.96 3.27 30.97
N CYS A 89 15.05 3.51 31.70
CA CYS A 89 15.71 2.53 32.57
C CYS A 89 16.09 1.23 31.83
N GLN A 90 16.49 1.35 30.56
CA GLN A 90 16.85 0.25 29.68
C GLN A 90 15.70 -0.75 29.43
N LEU A 91 14.45 -0.31 29.63
CA LEU A 91 13.28 -1.08 29.25
C LEU A 91 13.00 -0.93 27.75
N LYS A 92 12.57 -2.02 27.11
CA LYS A 92 12.09 -2.03 25.72
C LYS A 92 10.93 -1.02 25.58
N PHE A 93 11.09 -0.02 24.71
CA PHE A 93 10.15 1.12 24.57
C PHE A 93 9.82 1.48 23.11
N LEU A 94 10.55 0.92 22.14
CA LEU A 94 10.29 1.18 20.72
C LEU A 94 9.23 0.24 20.15
N ASN A 95 8.43 0.80 19.25
CA ASN A 95 7.64 0.04 18.29
C ASN A 95 8.39 0.06 16.95
N LEU A 96 8.86 -1.10 16.51
CA LEU A 96 9.51 -1.26 15.22
C LEU A 96 8.43 -1.55 14.16
N ILE A 97 8.28 -0.67 13.19
CA ILE A 97 7.34 -0.83 12.09
C ILE A 97 8.15 -1.22 10.87
N ARG A 98 7.93 -2.44 10.36
CA ARG A 98 8.57 -2.92 9.13
C ARG A 98 7.59 -3.02 7.99
N ASP A 99 8.09 -2.79 6.78
CA ASP A 99 7.34 -3.00 5.55
C ASP A 99 8.21 -3.70 4.51
N ILE A 100 7.57 -4.50 3.65
CA ILE A 100 8.20 -5.06 2.46
C ILE A 100 7.31 -4.75 1.28
N TRP A 101 7.85 -4.03 0.30
CA TRP A 101 7.13 -3.76 -0.93
C TRP A 101 8.01 -4.01 -2.16
N THR A 102 7.35 -4.20 -3.30
CA THR A 102 8.02 -4.28 -4.59
C THR A 102 7.93 -2.92 -5.28
N SER A 103 9.07 -2.35 -5.63
CA SER A 103 9.16 -1.09 -6.38
C SER A 103 8.68 -1.24 -7.83
N CYS A 104 8.45 -0.12 -8.51
CA CYS A 104 8.13 -0.12 -9.94
C CYS A 104 9.23 -0.77 -10.80
N ALA A 105 10.48 -0.73 -10.33
CA ALA A 105 11.62 -1.39 -10.96
C ALA A 105 11.70 -2.90 -10.64
N LYS A 106 10.68 -3.47 -9.99
CA LYS A 106 10.61 -4.87 -9.54
C LYS A 106 11.66 -5.26 -8.50
N ASN A 107 12.31 -4.29 -7.87
CA ASN A 107 13.16 -4.54 -6.71
C ASN A 107 12.29 -4.71 -5.46
N SER A 108 12.59 -5.72 -4.64
CA SER A 108 12.01 -5.82 -3.30
C SER A 108 12.76 -4.89 -2.35
N ILE A 109 12.01 -4.10 -1.60
CA ILE A 109 12.55 -3.13 -0.64
C ILE A 109 12.05 -3.52 0.74
N ILE A 110 12.97 -3.54 1.71
CA ILE A 110 12.69 -3.62 3.13
C ILE A 110 12.73 -2.21 3.70
N GLY A 111 11.63 -1.78 4.29
CA GLY A 111 11.55 -0.58 5.10
C GLY A 111 11.52 -0.93 6.59
N ALA A 112 12.18 -0.11 7.40
CA ALA A 112 12.01 -0.13 8.85
C ALA A 112 11.94 1.29 9.41
N SER A 113 11.03 1.50 10.34
CA SER A 113 10.81 2.74 11.06
C SER A 113 10.63 2.43 12.53
N VAL A 114 10.91 3.39 13.41
CA VAL A 114 10.63 3.27 14.85
C VAL A 114 9.64 4.34 15.28
N ALA A 115 8.71 3.94 16.14
CA ALA A 115 7.74 4.83 16.77
C ALA A 115 7.82 4.69 18.30
N PHE A 116 7.80 5.81 19.02
CA PHE A 116 7.88 5.81 20.49
C PHE A 116 7.36 7.11 21.08
N ILE A 117 7.14 7.13 22.39
CA ILE A 117 6.85 8.34 23.15
C ILE A 117 8.13 8.72 23.91
N GLY A 118 8.70 9.88 23.61
CA GLY A 118 9.90 10.36 24.29
C GLY A 118 9.60 10.96 25.68
N ILE A 119 10.64 11.29 26.43
CA ILE A 119 10.57 11.85 27.79
C ILE A 119 9.73 13.14 27.90
N LEU A 120 9.58 13.88 26.80
CA LEU A 120 8.73 15.07 26.73
C LEU A 120 7.26 14.75 26.44
N TRP A 121 6.86 13.47 26.54
CA TRP A 121 5.52 12.98 26.21
C TRP A 121 5.08 13.31 24.78
N ARG A 122 6.03 13.29 23.84
CA ARG A 122 5.79 13.51 22.42
C ARG A 122 5.92 12.21 21.67
N PHE A 123 4.97 11.97 20.78
CA PHE A 123 5.08 10.90 19.79
C PHE A 123 6.19 11.23 18.80
N CYS A 124 7.08 10.28 18.59
CA CYS A 124 8.21 10.36 17.68
C CYS A 124 8.08 9.21 16.68
N PHE A 125 8.12 9.54 15.39
CA PHE A 125 8.19 8.56 14.30
C PHE A 125 9.43 8.84 13.45
N ILE A 126 10.29 7.84 13.28
CA ILE A 126 11.55 8.00 12.56
C ILE A 126 11.68 6.86 11.54
N ALA A 127 11.73 7.21 10.25
CA ALA A 127 12.12 6.27 9.21
C ALA A 127 13.62 5.98 9.31
N LYS A 128 14.00 4.70 9.42
CA LYS A 128 15.36 4.27 9.74
C LYS A 128 16.06 3.59 8.57
N LEU A 129 15.32 2.79 7.83
CA LEU A 129 15.89 1.92 6.83
C LEU A 129 15.00 1.85 5.60
N ALA A 130 15.63 1.94 4.44
CA ALA A 130 15.10 1.49 3.17
C ALA A 130 16.26 0.76 2.48
N PHE A 131 16.10 -0.55 2.24
CA PHE A 131 17.15 -1.38 1.68
C PHE A 131 16.59 -2.29 0.59
N VAL A 132 17.27 -2.34 -0.56
CA VAL A 132 16.89 -3.24 -1.66
C VAL A 132 17.39 -4.65 -1.34
N LYS A 133 16.48 -5.62 -1.21
CA LYS A 133 16.82 -7.03 -0.96
C LYS A 133 16.12 -7.92 -1.98
N ASN A 134 16.85 -8.31 -3.03
CA ASN A 134 16.29 -9.12 -4.12
C ASN A 134 16.48 -10.64 -3.94
N GLU A 135 17.17 -11.08 -2.90
CA GLU A 135 17.68 -12.45 -2.80
C GLU A 135 16.73 -13.43 -2.09
N SER A 136 15.89 -12.96 -1.14
CA SER A 136 14.98 -13.83 -0.38
C SER A 136 13.98 -13.05 0.46
N HIS A 137 12.75 -13.58 0.64
CA HIS A 137 11.76 -13.11 1.62
C HIS A 137 11.79 -13.88 2.94
N ASN A 138 12.83 -14.68 3.19
CA ASN A 138 12.97 -15.43 4.44
C ASN A 138 13.04 -14.49 5.66
N ALA A 139 12.22 -14.77 6.67
CA ALA A 139 12.04 -13.92 7.86
C ALA A 139 13.34 -13.68 8.63
N HIS A 140 14.17 -14.70 8.84
CA HIS A 140 15.46 -14.58 9.50
C HIS A 140 16.39 -13.61 8.76
N LEU A 141 16.45 -13.72 7.43
CA LEU A 141 17.26 -12.80 6.61
C LEU A 141 16.69 -11.38 6.59
N VAL A 142 15.38 -11.19 6.74
CA VAL A 142 14.77 -9.87 6.87
C VAL A 142 15.13 -9.25 8.22
N ALA A 143 14.98 -9.99 9.32
CA ALA A 143 15.35 -9.55 10.66
C ALA A 143 16.82 -9.10 10.70
N LYS A 144 17.73 -9.92 10.18
CA LYS A 144 19.16 -9.59 10.11
C LYS A 144 19.47 -8.32 9.32
N VAL A 145 18.77 -8.07 8.22
CA VAL A 145 18.95 -6.83 7.44
C VAL A 145 18.49 -5.60 8.24
N ILE A 146 17.41 -5.73 9.01
CA ILE A 146 16.92 -4.65 9.86
C ILE A 146 17.90 -4.39 11.00
N GLU A 147 18.30 -5.44 11.73
CA GLU A 147 19.25 -5.38 12.84
C GLU A 147 20.58 -4.77 12.40
N CYS A 148 21.31 -5.44 11.51
CA CYS A 148 22.62 -4.97 11.06
C CYS A 148 22.53 -3.61 10.35
N GLY A 149 21.43 -3.35 9.62
CA GLY A 149 21.23 -2.11 8.91
C GLY A 149 20.99 -0.92 9.83
N ILE A 150 20.31 -1.11 10.96
CA ILE A 150 20.10 -0.07 11.97
C ILE A 150 21.35 0.09 12.83
N GLU A 151 21.98 -1.00 13.25
CA GLU A 151 23.23 -0.98 14.01
C GLU A 151 24.32 -0.21 13.23
N THR A 152 24.57 -0.59 11.97
CA THR A 152 25.60 0.05 11.13
C THR A 152 25.34 1.54 10.90
N LYS A 153 24.07 1.95 10.80
CA LYS A 153 23.71 3.34 10.48
C LYS A 153 23.65 4.25 11.69
N TYR A 154 23.18 3.74 12.82
CA TYR A 154 22.80 4.55 13.98
C TYR A 154 23.58 4.18 15.25
N ASP A 155 24.46 3.18 15.20
CA ASP A 155 25.24 2.67 16.34
C ASP A 155 24.38 2.31 17.55
N ILE A 156 23.27 1.61 17.29
CA ILE A 156 22.33 1.16 18.33
C ILE A 156 21.92 -0.29 18.13
N ASP A 157 21.75 -1.00 19.25
CA ASP A 157 21.08 -2.30 19.29
C ASP A 157 19.55 -2.07 19.30
N VAL A 158 18.94 -2.20 18.13
CA VAL A 158 17.49 -2.03 17.98
C VAL A 158 16.69 -3.15 18.64
N CYS A 159 17.24 -4.37 18.73
CA CYS A 159 16.58 -5.53 19.32
C CYS A 159 16.44 -5.36 20.83
N ALA A 160 17.47 -4.82 21.49
CA ALA A 160 17.43 -4.49 22.92
C ALA A 160 16.41 -3.39 23.26
N MET A 161 16.13 -2.47 22.33
CA MET A 161 15.23 -1.32 22.56
C MET A 161 13.78 -1.57 22.14
N THR A 162 13.53 -2.56 21.29
CA THR A 162 12.20 -2.80 20.70
C THR A 162 11.35 -3.71 21.55
N ARG A 163 10.12 -3.27 21.86
CA ARG A 163 9.11 -4.10 22.52
C ARG A 163 8.22 -4.80 21.50
N PHE A 164 7.67 -4.02 20.57
CA PHE A 164 6.69 -4.49 19.60
C PHE A 164 7.24 -4.38 18.19
N THR A 165 7.01 -5.40 17.37
CA THR A 165 7.27 -5.37 15.93
C THR A 165 5.96 -5.42 15.16
N MET A 166 5.62 -4.31 14.50
CA MET A 166 4.44 -4.20 13.66
C MET A 166 4.78 -4.62 12.21
N SER A 167 3.95 -5.49 11.64
CA SER A 167 4.12 -5.94 10.26
C SER A 167 2.80 -6.35 9.58
N ASP A 168 2.85 -6.64 8.28
CA ASP A 168 1.71 -7.25 7.56
C ASP A 168 1.23 -8.56 8.22
N THR A 169 -0.02 -8.94 7.97
CA THR A 169 -0.71 -10.08 8.59
C THR A 169 -0.27 -11.44 8.06
N THR A 170 0.59 -11.47 7.03
CA THR A 170 1.12 -12.73 6.46
C THR A 170 2.07 -13.46 7.44
N PRO A 171 2.09 -14.80 7.49
CA PRO A 171 2.96 -15.53 8.42
C PRO A 171 4.45 -15.20 8.24
N SER A 172 4.90 -15.12 6.97
CA SER A 172 6.27 -14.73 6.66
C SER A 172 6.64 -13.35 7.20
N ALA A 173 5.65 -12.46 7.31
CA ALA A 173 5.82 -11.13 7.85
C ALA A 173 5.91 -11.14 9.38
N LYS A 174 5.01 -11.89 10.03
CA LYS A 174 4.91 -12.06 11.48
C LYS A 174 6.15 -12.71 12.09
N ASN A 175 6.65 -13.79 11.46
CA ASN A 175 7.80 -14.56 11.96
C ASN A 175 9.11 -13.73 12.04
N VAL A 176 9.15 -12.53 11.46
CA VAL A 176 10.28 -11.60 11.64
C VAL A 176 10.38 -11.16 13.11
N ALA A 177 9.26 -10.98 13.80
CA ALA A 177 9.23 -10.57 15.20
C ALA A 177 9.91 -11.60 16.12
N ASP A 178 9.72 -12.90 15.85
CA ASP A 178 10.36 -14.00 16.58
C ASP A 178 11.88 -13.95 16.45
N HIS A 179 12.38 -13.66 15.24
CA HIS A 179 13.81 -13.52 14.99
C HIS A 179 14.42 -12.25 15.59
N LEU A 180 13.60 -11.28 15.97
CA LEU A 180 14.01 -10.05 16.65
C LEU A 180 13.78 -10.09 18.17
N ASP A 181 13.21 -11.18 18.71
CA ASP A 181 12.80 -11.29 20.12
C ASP A 181 11.85 -10.16 20.55
N THR A 182 10.78 -9.95 19.78
CA THR A 182 9.80 -8.88 19.98
C THR A 182 8.37 -9.40 19.92
N GLU A 183 7.44 -8.67 20.53
CA GLU A 183 6.01 -8.99 20.46
C GLU A 183 5.46 -8.58 19.09
N GLN A 184 4.81 -9.51 18.40
CA GLN A 184 4.23 -9.26 17.09
C GLN A 184 2.94 -8.44 17.19
N GLU A 185 2.87 -7.35 16.44
CA GLU A 185 1.63 -6.60 16.22
C GLU A 185 1.24 -6.59 14.74
N ASP A 186 -0.07 -6.70 14.48
CA ASP A 186 -0.60 -6.64 13.13
C ASP A 186 -0.75 -5.20 12.66
N CYS A 187 -0.26 -4.92 11.46
CA CYS A 187 -0.46 -3.65 10.81
C CYS A 187 -1.96 -3.43 10.57
N SER A 188 -2.51 -2.38 11.18
CA SER A 188 -3.95 -2.11 11.16
C SER A 188 -4.47 -1.83 9.75
N MET A 189 -3.63 -1.27 8.87
CA MET A 189 -3.95 -1.09 7.46
C MET A 189 -4.21 -2.44 6.77
N HIS A 190 -3.36 -3.44 7.03
CA HIS A 190 -3.49 -4.79 6.50
C HIS A 190 -4.62 -5.57 7.17
N LEU A 191 -4.88 -5.28 8.45
CA LEU A 191 -6.00 -5.83 9.21
C LEU A 191 -7.34 -5.40 8.62
N LEU A 192 -7.56 -4.11 8.40
CA LEU A 192 -8.77 -3.59 7.76
C LEU A 192 -8.90 -4.09 6.31
N ASN A 193 -7.78 -4.23 5.60
CA ASN A 193 -7.77 -4.85 4.27
C ASN A 193 -8.20 -6.33 4.30
N LEU A 194 -7.88 -7.05 5.38
CA LEU A 194 -8.29 -8.42 5.61
C LEU A 194 -9.80 -8.50 5.84
N CYS A 195 -10.36 -7.60 6.67
CA CYS A 195 -11.81 -7.46 6.87
C CYS A 195 -12.54 -7.25 5.54
N ILE A 196 -12.08 -6.29 4.73
CA ILE A 196 -12.64 -6.05 3.39
C ILE A 196 -12.57 -7.31 2.54
N GLY A 197 -11.43 -8.02 2.56
CA GLY A 197 -11.24 -9.26 1.81
C GLY A 197 -12.20 -10.37 2.20
N TYR A 198 -12.49 -10.52 3.50
CA TYR A 198 -13.50 -11.44 4.02
C TYR A 198 -14.91 -11.00 3.60
N GLY A 199 -15.24 -9.72 3.82
CA GLY A 199 -16.56 -9.17 3.51
C GLY A 199 -16.98 -9.33 2.05
N ILE A 200 -16.04 -9.29 1.11
CA ILE A 200 -16.33 -9.41 -0.33
C ILE A 200 -16.03 -10.80 -0.93
N GLY A 201 -15.67 -11.78 -0.08
CA GLY A 201 -15.44 -13.16 -0.53
C GLY A 201 -14.13 -13.38 -1.32
N LEU A 202 -13.12 -12.52 -1.13
CA LEU A 202 -11.79 -12.73 -1.71
C LEU A 202 -10.85 -13.52 -0.79
N LYS A 203 -11.19 -13.60 0.48
CA LYS A 203 -10.43 -14.33 1.49
C LYS A 203 -11.40 -15.08 2.37
N ASP A 204 -10.92 -16.18 2.94
CA ASP A 204 -11.59 -16.92 3.98
C ASP A 204 -10.74 -16.86 5.24
N ASN A 205 -11.38 -16.64 6.38
CA ASN A 205 -10.73 -16.86 7.65
C ASN A 205 -10.68 -18.39 7.85
N ILE A 206 -9.49 -18.96 7.79
CA ILE A 206 -9.28 -20.41 7.84
C ILE A 206 -8.39 -20.76 9.03
N GLN A 207 -8.71 -21.88 9.68
CA GLN A 207 -7.92 -22.46 10.74
C GLN A 207 -7.48 -23.86 10.33
N THR A 208 -6.22 -24.20 10.56
CA THR A 208 -5.77 -25.58 10.42
C THR A 208 -6.03 -26.31 11.73
N VAL A 209 -6.90 -27.32 11.68
CA VAL A 209 -7.20 -28.19 12.83
C VAL A 209 -6.68 -29.60 12.55
N THR A 210 -6.19 -30.25 13.59
CA THR A 210 -5.70 -31.62 13.49
C THR A 210 -6.86 -32.56 13.80
N VAL A 211 -7.26 -33.37 12.81
CA VAL A 211 -8.41 -34.28 12.89
C VAL A 211 -7.91 -35.71 12.75
N TRP A 212 -8.42 -36.61 13.57
CA TRP A 212 -8.09 -38.02 13.47
C TRP A 212 -8.76 -38.62 12.23
N ASN A 213 -7.98 -39.30 11.39
CA ASN A 213 -8.46 -39.99 10.20
C ASN A 213 -8.41 -41.51 10.40
N ASP A 214 -9.59 -42.11 10.58
CA ASP A 214 -9.75 -43.55 10.79
C ASP A 214 -9.32 -44.39 9.58
N SER A 215 -9.36 -43.83 8.37
CA SER A 215 -9.00 -44.55 7.14
C SER A 215 -7.50 -44.66 6.91
N THR A 216 -6.72 -43.72 7.44
CA THR A 216 -5.25 -43.71 7.37
C THR A 216 -4.60 -44.02 8.73
N ASN A 217 -5.40 -44.13 9.79
CA ASN A 217 -4.97 -44.31 11.18
C ASN A 217 -3.92 -43.25 11.59
N SER A 218 -4.14 -42.00 11.16
CA SER A 218 -3.23 -40.87 11.35
C SER A 218 -3.96 -39.60 11.75
N TRP A 219 -3.22 -38.66 12.34
CA TRP A 219 -3.68 -37.29 12.55
C TRP A 219 -3.43 -36.47 11.29
N ASP A 220 -4.50 -35.97 10.68
CA ASP A 220 -4.45 -35.18 9.46
C ASP A 220 -4.66 -33.70 9.78
N LYS A 221 -3.90 -32.82 9.12
CA LYS A 221 -4.12 -31.37 9.20
C LYS A 221 -5.19 -30.98 8.18
N VAL A 222 -6.36 -30.60 8.68
CA VAL A 222 -7.51 -30.16 7.86
C VAL A 222 -7.67 -28.66 8.00
N VAL A 223 -7.85 -27.97 6.87
CA VAL A 223 -8.15 -26.54 6.84
C VAL A 223 -9.66 -26.34 6.91
N THR A 224 -10.12 -25.62 7.92
CA THR A 224 -11.53 -25.33 8.18
C THR A 224 -11.78 -23.83 8.10
N THR A 225 -12.80 -23.41 7.35
CA THR A 225 -13.23 -22.01 7.33
C THR A 225 -13.95 -21.68 8.63
N VAL A 226 -13.42 -20.70 9.37
CA VAL A 226 -13.97 -20.15 10.63
C VAL A 226 -14.69 -18.81 10.42
N THR A 227 -14.76 -18.32 9.18
CA THR A 227 -15.60 -17.18 8.78
C THR A 227 -17.06 -17.41 9.22
N SER A 228 -17.66 -16.43 9.89
CA SER A 228 -19.01 -16.54 10.47
C SER A 228 -20.12 -16.46 9.41
N GLY A 229 -20.28 -17.55 8.65
CA GLY A 229 -21.26 -17.68 7.58
C GLY A 229 -20.80 -18.54 6.39
N GLY A 230 -19.53 -19.01 6.41
CA GLY A 230 -18.94 -19.86 5.37
C GLY A 230 -18.16 -19.06 4.32
N SER A 231 -17.80 -19.70 3.20
CA SER A 231 -17.22 -19.00 2.06
C SER A 231 -18.28 -18.11 1.38
N PHE A 232 -17.89 -16.92 0.94
CA PHE A 232 -18.75 -16.03 0.17
C PHE A 232 -18.36 -16.04 -1.31
N ASP A 233 -18.55 -17.19 -1.95
CA ASP A 233 -18.07 -17.45 -3.31
C ASP A 233 -18.72 -16.51 -4.35
N GLU A 234 -19.97 -16.07 -4.15
CA GLU A 234 -20.67 -15.13 -5.04
C GLU A 234 -19.96 -13.77 -5.13
N GLY A 235 -19.48 -13.27 -3.99
CA GLY A 235 -18.69 -12.04 -3.94
C GLY A 235 -17.38 -12.19 -4.72
N GLY A 236 -16.65 -13.26 -4.46
CA GLY A 236 -15.41 -13.60 -5.17
C GLY A 236 -15.59 -13.70 -6.69
N ASP A 237 -16.67 -14.35 -7.14
CA ASP A 237 -17.03 -14.49 -8.55
C ASP A 237 -17.31 -13.13 -9.22
N VAL A 238 -18.06 -12.23 -8.57
CA VAL A 238 -18.30 -10.87 -9.08
C VAL A 238 -16.98 -10.10 -9.23
N ILE A 239 -16.10 -10.17 -8.22
CA ILE A 239 -14.80 -9.51 -8.29
C ILE A 239 -13.97 -10.07 -9.45
N GLN A 240 -13.91 -11.39 -9.62
CA GLN A 240 -13.16 -12.00 -10.72
C GLN A 240 -13.68 -11.55 -12.09
N LYS A 241 -15.00 -11.46 -12.27
CA LYS A 241 -15.61 -10.94 -13.49
C LYS A 241 -15.23 -9.47 -13.74
N LEU A 242 -15.22 -8.63 -12.71
CA LEU A 242 -14.78 -7.23 -12.82
C LEU A 242 -13.28 -7.11 -13.16
N HIS A 243 -12.42 -7.97 -12.60
CA HIS A 243 -11.00 -8.02 -12.97
C HIS A 243 -10.83 -8.41 -14.44
N ASN A 244 -11.59 -9.39 -14.93
CA ASN A 244 -11.57 -9.78 -16.34
C ASN A 244 -11.98 -8.62 -17.25
N LEU A 245 -13.02 -7.86 -16.87
CA LEU A 245 -13.45 -6.67 -17.59
C LEU A 245 -12.38 -5.58 -17.62
N ASN A 246 -11.76 -5.28 -16.47
CA ASN A 246 -10.67 -4.32 -16.41
C ASN A 246 -9.45 -4.76 -17.25
N ASN A 247 -9.11 -6.05 -17.22
CA ASN A 247 -8.01 -6.63 -18.01
C ASN A 247 -8.26 -6.57 -19.50
N TYR A 248 -9.51 -6.73 -19.95
CA TYR A 248 -9.88 -6.61 -21.37
C TYR A 248 -9.47 -5.25 -21.97
N PHE A 249 -9.61 -4.16 -21.19
CA PHE A 249 -9.25 -2.82 -21.63
C PHE A 249 -7.76 -2.48 -21.42
N LYS A 250 -6.93 -3.38 -20.87
CA LYS A 250 -5.48 -3.13 -20.77
C LYS A 250 -4.79 -3.05 -22.13
N SER A 251 -5.30 -3.77 -23.14
CA SER A 251 -4.73 -3.70 -24.49
C SER A 251 -4.92 -2.30 -25.10
N PRO A 252 -3.87 -1.70 -25.71
CA PRO A 252 -3.95 -0.36 -26.31
C PRO A 252 -5.09 -0.22 -27.33
N LYS A 253 -5.38 -1.28 -28.09
CA LYS A 253 -6.45 -1.27 -29.10
C LYS A 253 -7.83 -1.08 -28.44
N GLN A 254 -8.17 -1.93 -27.47
CA GLN A 254 -9.43 -1.85 -26.72
C GLN A 254 -9.52 -0.54 -25.93
N ARG A 255 -8.43 -0.12 -25.29
CA ARG A 255 -8.36 1.13 -24.52
C ARG A 255 -8.67 2.36 -25.37
N ASN A 256 -8.02 2.47 -26.52
CA ASN A 256 -8.22 3.61 -27.42
C ASN A 256 -9.63 3.62 -28.02
N ALA A 257 -10.20 2.44 -28.29
CA ALA A 257 -11.57 2.34 -28.76
C ALA A 257 -12.59 2.73 -27.67
N LEU A 258 -12.37 2.35 -26.40
CA LEU A 258 -13.17 2.83 -25.28
C LEU A 258 -13.07 4.34 -25.11
N ARG A 259 -11.85 4.90 -25.21
CA ARG A 259 -11.62 6.34 -25.10
C ARG A 259 -12.40 7.14 -26.13
N LYS A 260 -12.43 6.69 -27.39
CA LYS A 260 -13.25 7.33 -28.44
C LYS A 260 -14.73 7.37 -28.10
N ILE A 261 -15.25 6.32 -27.44
CA ILE A 261 -16.65 6.28 -27.00
C ILE A 261 -16.87 7.21 -25.80
N GLN A 262 -15.92 7.25 -24.87
CA GLN A 262 -15.95 8.17 -23.75
C GLN A 262 -15.98 9.62 -24.23
N GLU A 263 -15.11 9.98 -25.16
CA GLU A 263 -15.07 11.31 -25.81
C GLU A 263 -16.39 11.61 -26.53
N ALA A 264 -16.87 10.70 -27.40
CA ALA A 264 -18.06 10.92 -28.22
C ALA A 264 -19.34 11.09 -27.40
N LEU A 265 -19.44 10.42 -26.25
CA LEU A 265 -20.63 10.45 -25.38
C LEU A 265 -20.44 11.36 -24.15
N SER A 266 -19.34 12.11 -24.08
CA SER A 266 -18.97 12.94 -22.92
C SER A 266 -18.96 12.16 -21.59
N TYR A 267 -18.54 10.89 -21.62
CA TYR A 267 -18.31 10.09 -20.41
C TYR A 267 -16.91 10.34 -19.84
N PRO A 268 -16.70 10.03 -18.54
CA PRO A 268 -15.38 10.11 -17.94
C PRO A 268 -14.32 9.30 -18.67
N GLU A 269 -13.21 9.95 -19.03
CA GLU A 269 -12.05 9.34 -19.69
C GLU A 269 -11.12 8.71 -18.66
N LEU A 270 -11.59 7.60 -18.11
CA LEU A 270 -10.90 6.85 -17.09
C LEU A 270 -10.13 5.69 -17.72
N ASP A 271 -8.80 5.67 -17.54
CA ASP A 271 -7.98 4.52 -17.92
C ASP A 271 -8.28 3.29 -17.03
N PRO A 272 -8.09 2.07 -17.56
CA PRO A 272 -8.22 0.84 -16.78
C PRO A 272 -7.20 0.82 -15.64
N MET A 273 -7.59 0.24 -14.51
CA MET A 273 -6.73 0.14 -13.35
C MET A 273 -5.55 -0.80 -13.66
N THR A 274 -4.35 -0.38 -13.29
CA THR A 274 -3.21 -1.29 -13.25
C THR A 274 -3.42 -2.22 -12.08
N ASP A 275 -3.48 -3.52 -12.35
CA ASP A 275 -3.72 -4.52 -11.31
C ASP A 275 -2.59 -4.52 -10.29
N LYS A 276 -2.91 -4.13 -9.06
CA LYS A 276 -2.01 -4.09 -7.92
C LYS A 276 -2.74 -4.72 -6.73
N THR A 277 -3.11 -5.99 -6.88
CA THR A 277 -3.81 -6.83 -5.89
C THR A 277 -3.21 -6.79 -4.48
N VAL A 278 -1.91 -6.50 -4.36
CA VAL A 278 -1.20 -6.35 -3.08
C VAL A 278 -1.47 -5.04 -2.34
N ARG A 279 -2.16 -4.06 -2.95
CA ARG A 279 -2.43 -2.77 -2.31
C ARG A 279 -3.72 -2.81 -1.51
N VAL A 280 -3.66 -2.21 -0.32
CA VAL A 280 -4.80 -2.07 0.58
C VAL A 280 -6.01 -1.44 -0.12
N ALA A 281 -7.18 -2.04 0.11
CA ALA A 281 -8.48 -1.66 -0.44
C ALA A 281 -8.50 -1.50 -1.97
N TYR A 282 -7.59 -2.15 -2.70
CA TYR A 282 -7.52 -2.08 -4.15
C TYR A 282 -8.81 -2.58 -4.81
N THR A 283 -9.42 -3.64 -4.28
CA THR A 283 -10.67 -4.20 -4.81
C THR A 283 -11.82 -3.20 -4.78
N CYS A 284 -11.96 -2.42 -3.70
CA CYS A 284 -12.95 -1.34 -3.64
C CYS A 284 -12.71 -0.31 -4.77
N LYS A 285 -11.45 0.02 -5.09
CA LYS A 285 -11.13 0.91 -6.22
C LYS A 285 -11.51 0.31 -7.57
N VAL A 286 -11.30 -1.01 -7.76
CA VAL A 286 -11.73 -1.71 -8.99
C VAL A 286 -13.24 -1.66 -9.14
N ILE A 287 -14.00 -1.91 -8.08
CA ILE A 287 -15.46 -1.81 -8.10
C ILE A 287 -15.88 -0.38 -8.46
N ARG A 288 -15.37 0.64 -7.75
CA ARG A 288 -15.69 2.06 -7.99
C ARG A 288 -15.41 2.45 -9.44
N ARG A 289 -14.20 2.17 -9.95
CA ARG A 289 -13.82 2.44 -11.35
C ARG A 289 -14.75 1.76 -12.34
N SER A 290 -15.13 0.51 -12.06
CA SER A 290 -16.02 -0.27 -12.94
C SER A 290 -17.43 0.31 -12.97
N VAL A 291 -17.96 0.75 -11.82
CA VAL A 291 -19.29 1.37 -11.72
C VAL A 291 -19.33 2.73 -12.42
N VAL A 292 -18.33 3.58 -12.23
CA VAL A 292 -18.21 4.85 -12.98
C VAL A 292 -18.14 4.59 -14.48
N SER A 293 -17.38 3.58 -14.89
CA SER A 293 -17.20 3.25 -16.31
C SER A 293 -18.35 2.43 -16.91
N TYR A 294 -19.38 2.07 -16.13
CA TYR A 294 -20.45 1.17 -16.56
C TYR A 294 -21.13 1.62 -17.86
N SER A 295 -21.50 2.89 -17.95
CA SER A 295 -22.16 3.45 -19.14
C SER A 295 -21.26 3.43 -20.38
N ALA A 296 -19.96 3.70 -20.20
CA ALA A 296 -18.99 3.62 -21.28
C ALA A 296 -18.78 2.18 -21.74
N TYR A 297 -18.70 1.21 -20.82
CA TYR A 297 -18.61 -0.20 -21.15
C TYR A 297 -19.84 -0.69 -21.91
N LYS A 298 -21.04 -0.32 -21.44
CA LYS A 298 -22.30 -0.66 -22.11
C LYS A 298 -22.32 -0.14 -23.55
N ALA A 299 -22.00 1.13 -23.76
CA ALA A 299 -21.93 1.72 -25.10
C ALA A 299 -20.84 1.07 -25.99
N TYR A 300 -19.69 0.70 -25.41
CA TYR A 300 -18.62 -0.01 -26.10
C TYR A 300 -19.06 -1.38 -26.62
N PHE A 301 -19.65 -2.22 -25.77
CA PHE A 301 -20.05 -3.56 -26.20
C PHE A 301 -21.29 -3.55 -27.11
N GLN A 302 -22.14 -2.53 -27.01
CA GLN A 302 -23.24 -2.32 -27.96
C GLN A 302 -22.75 -1.89 -29.35
N SER A 303 -21.75 -1.00 -29.43
CA SER A 303 -21.26 -0.45 -30.70
C SER A 303 -20.35 -1.41 -31.48
N THR A 304 -19.57 -2.23 -30.77
CA THR A 304 -18.57 -3.09 -31.43
C THR A 304 -19.17 -4.35 -32.06
N LYS A 305 -20.44 -4.70 -31.75
CA LYS A 305 -21.08 -6.00 -32.09
C LYS A 305 -20.26 -7.24 -31.67
N ILE A 306 -19.18 -7.04 -30.93
CA ILE A 306 -18.36 -8.09 -30.35
C ILE A 306 -19.08 -8.46 -29.05
N SER A 307 -19.82 -9.56 -29.08
CA SER A 307 -20.20 -10.28 -27.87
C SER A 307 -18.92 -10.80 -27.22
N SER A 308 -18.25 -9.96 -26.44
CA SER A 308 -17.16 -10.43 -25.58
C SER A 308 -17.80 -11.20 -24.44
N SER A 309 -17.35 -12.44 -24.24
CA SER A 309 -17.74 -13.28 -23.09
C SER A 309 -17.56 -12.55 -21.76
N VAL A 310 -16.61 -11.62 -21.69
CA VAL A 310 -16.30 -10.84 -20.50
C VAL A 310 -17.43 -9.90 -20.09
N TRP A 311 -18.08 -9.21 -21.04
CA TRP A 311 -19.23 -8.34 -20.71
C TRP A 311 -20.49 -9.17 -20.49
N ALA A 312 -20.71 -10.19 -21.31
CA ALA A 312 -21.88 -11.07 -21.19
C ALA A 312 -21.90 -11.86 -19.87
N SER A 313 -20.74 -12.10 -19.24
CA SER A 313 -20.64 -12.77 -17.94
C SER A 313 -21.12 -11.93 -16.74
N LEU A 314 -21.27 -10.61 -16.91
CA LEU A 314 -21.72 -9.69 -15.87
C LEU A 314 -23.22 -9.37 -16.03
N THR A 315 -24.03 -9.96 -15.18
CA THR A 315 -25.48 -9.77 -15.12
C THR A 315 -25.86 -8.51 -14.33
N ALA A 316 -27.12 -8.10 -14.41
CA ALA A 316 -27.64 -7.02 -13.58
C ALA A 316 -27.50 -7.29 -12.07
N LYS A 317 -27.61 -8.57 -11.66
CA LYS A 317 -27.39 -8.98 -10.26
C LYS A 317 -25.93 -8.80 -9.85
N ASP A 318 -24.98 -9.17 -10.71
CA ASP A 318 -23.55 -8.99 -10.44
C ASP A 318 -23.21 -7.50 -10.23
N TRP A 319 -23.74 -6.61 -11.07
CA TRP A 319 -23.54 -5.16 -10.92
C TRP A 319 -24.17 -4.61 -9.63
N MET A 320 -25.37 -5.07 -9.28
CA MET A 320 -26.02 -4.69 -8.03
C MET A 320 -25.21 -5.17 -6.83
N LEU A 321 -24.76 -6.42 -6.82
CA LEU A 321 -23.93 -6.97 -5.74
C LEU A 321 -22.61 -6.21 -5.63
N ALA A 322 -21.95 -5.87 -6.74
CA ALA A 322 -20.74 -5.05 -6.71
C ALA A 322 -20.95 -3.71 -5.99
N VAL A 323 -22.05 -3.02 -6.30
CA VAL A 323 -22.41 -1.75 -5.66
C VAL A 323 -22.74 -1.92 -4.17
N GLU A 324 -23.40 -3.00 -3.79
CA GLU A 324 -23.69 -3.32 -2.39
C GLU A 324 -22.41 -3.64 -1.60
N MET A 325 -21.52 -4.47 -2.15
CA MET A 325 -20.22 -4.78 -1.55
C MET A 325 -19.36 -3.53 -1.35
N GLU A 326 -19.34 -2.63 -2.35
CA GLU A 326 -18.65 -1.34 -2.21
C GLU A 326 -19.28 -0.49 -1.11
N ALA A 327 -20.61 -0.41 -1.05
CA ALA A 327 -21.31 0.42 -0.06
C ALA A 327 -21.06 -0.04 1.38
N VAL A 328 -21.05 -1.36 1.61
CA VAL A 328 -20.77 -1.99 2.91
C VAL A 328 -19.33 -1.71 3.31
N THR A 329 -18.37 -2.03 2.43
CA THR A 329 -16.94 -1.92 2.73
C THR A 329 -16.38 -0.51 2.62
N ASN A 330 -17.13 0.46 2.09
CA ASN A 330 -16.68 1.84 1.82
C ASN A 330 -16.05 2.50 3.06
N PHE A 331 -16.68 2.34 4.23
CA PHE A 331 -16.19 2.96 5.45
C PHE A 331 -14.88 2.35 5.92
N VAL A 332 -14.81 1.01 5.96
CA VAL A 332 -13.59 0.25 6.32
C VAL A 332 -12.45 0.57 5.34
N ALA A 333 -12.77 0.67 4.04
CA ALA A 333 -11.82 1.05 3.00
C ALA A 333 -11.28 2.48 3.21
N ASN A 334 -12.12 3.43 3.62
CA ASN A 334 -11.66 4.80 3.88
C ASN A 334 -10.80 4.88 5.15
N LEU A 335 -11.13 4.12 6.20
CA LEU A 335 -10.24 3.98 7.36
C LEU A 335 -8.87 3.41 6.95
N ALA A 336 -8.86 2.37 6.11
CA ALA A 336 -7.63 1.72 5.64
C ALA A 336 -6.79 2.60 4.68
N LEU A 337 -7.43 3.51 3.94
CA LEU A 337 -6.77 4.34 2.92
C LEU A 337 -6.38 5.74 3.39
N VAL A 338 -7.05 6.27 4.41
CA VAL A 338 -6.89 7.66 4.85
C VAL A 338 -6.43 7.70 6.29
N GLU A 339 -7.28 7.22 7.21
CA GLU A 339 -7.08 7.43 8.64
C GLU A 339 -5.92 6.60 9.20
N THR A 340 -5.78 5.35 8.75
CA THR A 340 -4.66 4.47 9.17
C THR A 340 -3.30 4.84 8.56
N GLN A 341 -3.28 5.79 7.62
CA GLN A 341 -2.06 6.29 6.99
C GLN A 341 -1.60 7.64 7.58
N PHE A 342 -2.29 8.13 8.61
CA PHE A 342 -1.95 9.39 9.24
C PHE A 342 -0.63 9.30 10.01
N GLU A 343 0.29 10.24 9.78
CA GLU A 343 1.68 10.20 10.28
C GLU A 343 1.80 10.14 11.81
N ASN A 344 0.78 10.59 12.54
CA ASN A 344 0.75 10.62 14.01
C ASN A 344 -0.26 9.64 14.62
N LEU A 345 -0.64 8.61 13.86
CA LEU A 345 -1.57 7.61 14.35
C LEU A 345 -0.92 6.77 15.45
N VAL A 346 -1.49 6.82 16.66
CA VAL A 346 -1.11 5.94 17.77
C VAL A 346 -2.03 4.72 17.82
N SER A 347 -1.53 3.60 18.32
CA SER A 347 -2.26 2.31 18.34
C SER A 347 -3.65 2.40 19.00
N SER A 348 -3.84 3.28 19.99
CA SER A 348 -5.14 3.48 20.64
C SER A 348 -6.23 4.03 19.71
N TYR A 349 -5.88 4.73 18.62
CA TYR A 349 -6.85 5.16 17.60
C TYR A 349 -7.44 3.97 16.84
N MET A 350 -6.78 2.81 16.82
CA MET A 350 -7.28 1.62 16.14
C MET A 350 -8.48 1.03 16.83
N VAL A 351 -8.48 1.02 18.16
CA VAL A 351 -9.67 0.64 18.93
C VAL A 351 -10.84 1.58 18.61
N VAL A 352 -10.56 2.88 18.45
CA VAL A 352 -11.59 3.86 18.06
C VAL A 352 -12.08 3.59 16.63
N PHE A 353 -11.19 3.38 15.67
CA PHE A 353 -11.57 3.14 14.27
C PHE A 353 -12.32 1.82 14.08
N GLN A 354 -11.89 0.77 14.77
CA GLN A 354 -12.61 -0.51 14.81
C GLN A 354 -14.01 -0.29 15.38
N ARG A 355 -14.14 0.44 16.49
CA ARG A 355 -15.46 0.74 17.07
C ARG A 355 -16.34 1.59 16.17
N LEU A 356 -15.75 2.57 15.46
CA LEU A 356 -16.46 3.36 14.45
C LEU A 356 -16.92 2.48 13.29
N ALA A 357 -16.09 1.53 12.84
CA ALA A 357 -16.42 0.59 11.78
C ALA A 357 -17.56 -0.34 12.21
N GLU A 358 -17.48 -0.94 13.40
CA GLU A 358 -18.57 -1.73 13.97
C GLU A 358 -19.89 -0.93 14.02
N ASN A 359 -19.84 0.30 14.52
CA ASN A 359 -21.03 1.15 14.62
C ASN A 359 -21.59 1.49 13.23
N LYS A 360 -20.72 1.69 12.23
CA LYS A 360 -21.15 1.97 10.86
C LYS A 360 -21.77 0.74 10.20
N LEU A 361 -21.22 -0.44 10.42
CA LEU A 361 -21.75 -1.72 9.91
C LEU A 361 -23.06 -2.11 10.60
N LYS A 362 -23.27 -1.68 11.85
CA LYS A 362 -24.57 -1.75 12.53
C LYS A 362 -25.56 -0.67 12.10
N SER A 363 -25.15 0.28 11.26
CA SER A 363 -26.04 1.36 10.83
C SER A 363 -27.08 0.88 9.84
N PHE A 364 -28.26 1.51 9.87
CA PHE A 364 -29.37 1.14 8.99
C PHE A 364 -29.17 1.60 7.53
N LYS A 365 -28.17 2.44 7.22
CA LYS A 365 -28.06 3.17 5.95
C LYS A 365 -26.63 3.15 5.37
N PHE A 366 -26.54 2.75 4.10
CA PHE A 366 -25.31 2.67 3.32
C PHE A 366 -25.39 3.55 2.08
N GLU A 367 -24.28 4.19 1.70
CA GLU A 367 -24.21 5.06 0.52
C GLU A 367 -23.65 4.30 -0.68
N ALA A 368 -24.56 3.77 -1.50
CA ALA A 368 -24.22 2.92 -2.61
C ALA A 368 -24.04 3.72 -3.90
N MET A 369 -23.03 3.40 -4.71
CA MET A 369 -22.83 4.08 -6.00
C MET A 369 -24.01 3.87 -6.95
N ALA A 370 -24.41 4.93 -7.67
CA ALA A 370 -25.47 4.82 -8.66
C ALA A 370 -24.97 4.16 -9.96
N ILE A 371 -25.67 3.12 -10.43
CA ILE A 371 -25.50 2.60 -11.79
C ILE A 371 -26.45 3.38 -12.69
N GLU A 372 -25.97 4.49 -13.27
CA GLU A 372 -26.78 5.37 -14.10
C GLU A 372 -26.04 5.81 -15.37
N THR A 373 -26.81 6.28 -16.36
CA THR A 373 -26.28 6.97 -17.53
C THR A 373 -25.63 8.29 -17.10
N HIS A 374 -24.34 8.43 -17.39
CA HIS A 374 -23.52 9.52 -16.88
C HIS A 374 -24.01 10.90 -17.32
N ARG A 375 -23.79 11.90 -16.44
CA ARG A 375 -24.21 13.30 -16.64
C ARG A 375 -23.04 14.29 -16.76
N SER A 376 -21.79 13.87 -16.54
CA SER A 376 -20.62 14.77 -16.57
C SER A 376 -19.35 14.03 -16.99
N ARG A 377 -18.52 14.70 -17.81
CA ARG A 377 -17.21 14.23 -18.29
C ARG A 377 -16.14 14.25 -17.19
N ASP A 378 -16.30 15.10 -16.18
CA ASP A 378 -15.30 15.28 -15.12
C ASP A 378 -15.51 14.35 -13.91
N ALA A 379 -16.49 13.45 -13.99
CA ALA A 379 -16.79 12.55 -12.90
C ALA A 379 -15.66 11.52 -12.67
N ASN A 380 -15.34 11.27 -11.42
CA ASN A 380 -14.39 10.25 -10.99
C ASN A 380 -14.97 9.46 -9.80
N GLU A 381 -14.22 8.51 -9.26
CA GLU A 381 -14.68 7.66 -8.16
C GLU A 381 -15.11 8.43 -6.90
N GLY A 382 -14.53 9.61 -6.65
CA GLY A 382 -14.85 10.44 -5.49
C GLY A 382 -16.06 11.35 -5.72
N SER A 383 -16.29 11.79 -6.94
CA SER A 383 -17.41 12.70 -7.28
C SER A 383 -18.66 11.99 -7.81
N HIS A 384 -18.59 10.67 -7.99
CA HIS A 384 -19.71 9.89 -8.52
C HIS A 384 -20.90 9.88 -7.57
N ARG A 385 -22.11 9.93 -8.13
CA ARG A 385 -23.35 9.98 -7.34
C ARG A 385 -23.51 8.72 -6.50
N ARG A 386 -23.91 8.91 -5.24
CA ARG A 386 -24.32 7.85 -4.32
C ARG A 386 -25.79 7.96 -3.97
N VAL A 387 -26.42 6.82 -3.72
CA VAL A 387 -27.83 6.67 -3.32
C VAL A 387 -27.85 5.92 -2.00
N VAL A 388 -28.59 6.46 -1.04
CA VAL A 388 -28.77 5.81 0.26
C VAL A 388 -29.61 4.55 0.09
N ARG A 389 -29.08 3.42 0.58
CA ARG A 389 -29.74 2.12 0.66
C ARG A 389 -29.90 1.72 2.12
N THR A 390 -31.05 1.19 2.48
CA THR A 390 -31.25 0.61 3.81
C THR A 390 -30.79 -0.84 3.84
N GLN A 391 -30.50 -1.38 5.02
CA GLN A 391 -30.10 -2.79 5.18
C GLN A 391 -31.16 -3.76 4.59
N GLU A 392 -32.44 -3.42 4.69
CA GLU A 392 -33.55 -4.21 4.14
C GLU A 392 -33.53 -4.27 2.61
N GLN A 393 -33.11 -3.17 1.98
CA GLN A 393 -33.02 -3.01 0.53
C GLN A 393 -31.82 -3.73 -0.10
N LEU A 394 -30.88 -4.21 0.71
CA LEU A 394 -29.78 -5.04 0.22
C LEU A 394 -30.30 -6.39 -0.26
N SER A 395 -29.69 -6.91 -1.32
CA SER A 395 -29.87 -8.30 -1.75
C SER A 395 -29.45 -9.28 -0.66
N GLN A 396 -29.81 -10.56 -0.81
CA GLN A 396 -29.38 -11.60 0.14
C GLN A 396 -27.85 -11.70 0.20
N ASP A 397 -27.19 -11.61 -0.95
CA ASP A 397 -25.73 -11.65 -1.07
C ASP A 397 -25.10 -10.38 -0.47
N GLY A 398 -25.72 -9.21 -0.68
CA GLY A 398 -25.33 -7.96 -0.03
C GLY A 398 -25.46 -8.01 1.50
N LYS A 399 -26.49 -8.70 2.02
CA LYS A 399 -26.64 -8.97 3.47
C LYS A 399 -25.61 -9.97 3.98
N THR A 400 -25.20 -10.94 3.17
CA THR A 400 -24.07 -11.82 3.51
C THR A 400 -22.78 -11.02 3.61
N CYS A 401 -22.45 -10.19 2.61
CA CYS A 401 -21.32 -9.25 2.66
C CYS A 401 -21.31 -8.41 3.95
N LEU A 402 -22.45 -7.82 4.32
CA LEU A 402 -22.58 -7.03 5.54
C LEU A 402 -22.33 -7.84 6.81
N ARG A 403 -22.84 -9.07 6.89
CA ARG A 403 -22.63 -9.95 8.05
C ARG A 403 -21.16 -10.34 8.18
N GLU A 404 -20.51 -10.69 7.09
CA GLU A 404 -19.09 -11.08 7.09
C GLU A 404 -18.17 -9.91 7.47
N ASP A 405 -18.39 -8.73 6.86
CA ASP A 405 -17.61 -7.55 7.20
C ASP A 405 -17.81 -7.16 8.68
N ALA A 406 -19.06 -7.19 9.17
CA ALA A 406 -19.37 -6.90 10.58
C ALA A 406 -18.76 -7.91 11.55
N ALA A 407 -18.79 -9.20 11.23
CA ALA A 407 -18.18 -10.24 12.04
C ALA A 407 -16.65 -10.07 12.08
N SER A 408 -16.03 -9.78 10.93
CA SER A 408 -14.58 -9.61 10.82
C SER A 408 -14.04 -8.39 11.55
N VAL A 409 -14.84 -7.32 11.64
CA VAL A 409 -14.48 -6.10 12.38
C VAL A 409 -14.73 -6.26 13.88
N ALA A 410 -15.74 -7.04 14.28
CA ALA A 410 -16.12 -7.21 15.69
C ALA A 410 -15.28 -8.25 16.45
N TYR A 411 -14.70 -9.23 15.76
CA TYR A 411 -13.80 -10.20 16.39
C TYR A 411 -12.40 -9.60 16.57
N PRO A 412 -11.69 -9.88 17.69
CA PRO A 412 -10.24 -9.91 17.63
C PRO A 412 -9.90 -10.97 16.59
N LEU A 413 -9.44 -10.51 15.42
CA LEU A 413 -9.04 -11.33 14.29
C LEU A 413 -8.12 -12.46 14.76
N PRO A 414 -8.16 -13.63 14.09
CA PRO A 414 -7.70 -14.90 14.65
C PRO A 414 -6.36 -14.78 15.37
N GLN A 415 -6.32 -15.26 16.61
CA GLN A 415 -5.07 -15.61 17.28
C GLN A 415 -4.34 -16.60 16.36
N CYS A 416 -3.17 -16.19 15.87
CA CYS A 416 -2.32 -17.08 15.08
C CYS A 416 -1.87 -18.22 15.98
N ASP A 417 -2.37 -19.43 15.73
CA ASP A 417 -1.60 -20.64 15.98
C ASP A 417 -0.81 -21.02 14.72
N GLU A 418 0.35 -21.61 14.93
CA GLU A 418 1.37 -22.01 13.96
C GLU A 418 0.80 -22.80 12.75
N GLY A 419 0.32 -22.12 11.71
CA GLY A 419 -0.19 -22.77 10.51
C GLY A 419 -0.60 -21.77 9.44
N GLY A 420 0.02 -21.88 8.26
CA GLY A 420 -0.02 -20.85 7.22
C GLY A 420 -1.41 -20.56 6.64
N TYR A 421 -1.62 -19.29 6.26
CA TYR A 421 -2.74 -18.87 5.44
C TYR A 421 -2.59 -19.48 4.03
N GLY A 422 -3.46 -20.42 3.68
CA GLY A 422 -3.62 -20.91 2.32
C GLY A 422 -4.45 -19.93 1.48
N VAL A 423 -3.87 -19.37 0.42
CA VAL A 423 -4.63 -18.70 -0.63
C VAL A 423 -5.26 -19.79 -1.51
N ARG A 424 -6.59 -19.81 -1.62
CA ARG A 424 -7.29 -20.65 -2.60
C ARG A 424 -6.96 -20.14 -4.01
N THR A 425 -5.92 -20.70 -4.63
CA THR A 425 -5.64 -20.51 -6.06
C THR A 425 -6.32 -21.63 -6.84
N THR A 426 -7.58 -21.42 -7.22
CA THR A 426 -8.24 -22.30 -8.18
C THR A 426 -7.91 -21.86 -9.61
N ARG A 427 -7.07 -22.69 -10.27
CA ARG A 427 -6.88 -22.92 -11.73
C ARG A 427 -5.71 -22.24 -12.45
N PRO A 428 -5.27 -22.87 -13.56
CA PRO A 428 -4.13 -23.76 -13.64
C PRO A 428 -2.82 -23.00 -13.85
N SER A 429 -1.77 -23.47 -13.19
CA SER A 429 -0.39 -23.14 -13.51
C SER A 429 -0.10 -23.49 -14.96
N TYR A 430 0.15 -22.49 -15.80
CA TYR A 430 0.95 -22.71 -17.00
C TYR A 430 2.38 -23.01 -16.53
N GLU A 431 2.71 -24.29 -16.45
CA GLU A 431 4.09 -24.78 -16.36
C GLU A 431 4.85 -24.26 -17.57
N VAL A 432 5.69 -23.23 -17.37
CA VAL A 432 6.83 -23.01 -18.24
C VAL A 432 7.89 -24.01 -17.77
N GLN A 433 7.88 -25.21 -18.37
CA GLN A 433 8.99 -26.15 -18.28
C GLN A 433 10.26 -25.44 -18.76
N ARG A 434 11.11 -25.00 -17.82
CA ARG A 434 12.53 -24.84 -18.12
C ARG A 434 13.18 -26.19 -17.88
N GLN A 435 13.43 -26.86 -19.00
CA GLN A 435 14.30 -28.01 -19.12
C GLN A 435 15.68 -27.61 -18.59
N ASN A 436 16.01 -28.11 -17.39
CA ASN A 436 17.37 -28.06 -16.86
C ASN A 436 18.19 -29.11 -17.59
N ASP A 437 18.76 -28.74 -18.74
CA ASP A 437 19.86 -29.50 -19.32
C ASP A 437 21.15 -29.20 -18.55
N CYS A 438 21.60 -30.25 -17.86
CA CYS A 438 22.99 -30.63 -17.61
C CYS A 438 24.06 -29.56 -17.89
N GLY A 439 24.56 -28.97 -16.81
CA GLY A 439 25.85 -28.27 -16.78
C GLY A 439 26.65 -28.71 -15.55
N ARG A 440 27.04 -29.99 -15.52
CA ARG A 440 27.93 -30.57 -14.52
C ARG A 440 29.29 -29.88 -14.61
N TRP A 441 29.68 -29.18 -13.56
CA TRP A 441 31.09 -29.03 -13.21
C TRP A 441 31.28 -29.55 -11.79
N ARG A 442 31.69 -30.82 -11.72
CA ARG A 442 32.61 -31.25 -10.68
C ARG A 442 33.99 -30.92 -11.21
N TYR A 443 34.71 -30.08 -10.49
CA TYR A 443 36.13 -30.30 -10.30
C TYR A 443 36.31 -30.42 -8.80
N THR A 444 36.76 -31.57 -8.35
CA THR A 444 37.61 -31.60 -7.16
C THR A 444 38.96 -31.93 -7.73
N THR A 445 39.68 -30.87 -8.12
CA THR A 445 40.75 -30.81 -9.14
C THR A 445 40.35 -31.27 -10.53
#